data_AF-A0A962EI43-F1
#
_entry.id   AF-A0A962EI43-F1
#
_cell.length_a   1.000
_cell.length_b   1.000
_cell.length_c   1.000
_cell.angle_alpha   90.00
_cell.angle_beta   90.00
_cell.angle_gamma   90.00
#
_symmetry.space_group_name_H-M   'P 1'
#
loop_
_entity.id
_entity.type
_entity.pdbx_description
1 polymer ?
#
loop_
_entity_poly.entity_id
_entity_poly.type
_entity_poly.pdbx_seq_one_letter_code
_entity_poly.pdbx_strand_id
1 'polypeptide(L)'
;MDTITNPDFEELGLALRALNADVGAADFHGSLCGFLSGGGQGLEQFLLAMSLDQVGQADAQSRALVGQLFRSSDEQMDDDSFAFSPLLPEMDRPLAERTEALLQWCQGFVGGLGLGGFADEKLLS
;
A
#
# COMPACT_ATOMS: atom_id res chain seq x y z
N MET A 1 -19.48 0.92 13.93
CA MET A 1 -19.01 0.71 12.55
C MET A 1 -17.76 -0.12 12.72
N ASP A 2 -17.73 -1.33 12.18
CA ASP A 2 -16.57 -2.20 12.32
C ASP A 2 -15.42 -1.55 11.53
N THR A 3 -14.33 -1.22 12.22
CA THR A 3 -13.16 -0.60 11.59
C THR A 3 -12.56 -1.58 10.58
N ILE A 4 -12.44 -1.20 9.31
CA ILE A 4 -11.75 -2.05 8.32
C ILE A 4 -10.26 -2.03 8.65
N THR A 5 -9.74 -3.19 9.04
CA THR A 5 -8.32 -3.38 9.37
C THR A 5 -7.53 -3.79 8.14
N ASN A 6 -6.25 -3.37 8.11
CA ASN A 6 -5.29 -3.87 7.15
C ASN A 6 -5.17 -5.40 7.22
N PRO A 7 -4.78 -6.08 6.12
CA PRO A 7 -4.38 -7.47 6.17
C PRO A 7 -3.12 -7.66 7.04
N ASP A 8 -2.88 -8.90 7.47
CA ASP A 8 -1.63 -9.25 8.15
C ASP A 8 -0.40 -9.00 7.26
N PHE A 9 0.70 -8.58 7.87
CA PHE A 9 1.93 -8.21 7.18
C PHE A 9 2.53 -9.37 6.38
N GLU A 10 2.58 -10.57 6.97
CA GLU A 10 3.18 -11.74 6.35
C GLU A 10 2.26 -12.32 5.28
N GLU A 11 0.94 -12.34 5.53
CA GLU A 11 -0.05 -12.77 4.53
C GLU A 11 -0.02 -11.88 3.29
N LEU A 12 0.06 -10.55 3.47
CA LEU A 12 0.22 -9.63 2.36
C LEU A 12 1.53 -9.88 1.61
N GLY A 13 2.64 -10.09 2.33
CA GLY A 13 3.93 -10.42 1.72
C GLY A 13 3.89 -11.68 0.86
N LEU A 14 3.16 -12.72 1.28
CA LEU A 14 2.94 -13.93 0.48
C LEU A 14 2.06 -13.66 -0.74
N ALA A 15 0.99 -12.88 -0.58
CA ALA A 15 0.11 -12.49 -1.69
C ALA A 15 0.87 -11.70 -2.77
N LEU A 16 1.71 -10.76 -2.37
CA LEU A 16 2.53 -9.96 -3.29
C LEU A 16 3.53 -10.82 -4.08
N ARG A 17 4.13 -11.84 -3.44
CA ARG A 17 4.97 -12.82 -4.15
C ARG A 17 4.17 -13.65 -5.15
N ALA A 18 2.96 -14.08 -4.79
CA ALA A 18 2.08 -14.80 -5.71
C ALA A 18 1.62 -13.93 -6.90
N LEU A 19 1.61 -12.62 -6.72
CA LEU A 19 1.35 -11.62 -7.75
C LEU A 19 2.58 -11.25 -8.58
N ASN A 20 3.76 -11.83 -8.30
CA ASN A 20 5.06 -11.44 -8.86
C ASN A 20 5.38 -9.95 -8.70
N ALA A 21 4.97 -9.35 -7.58
CA ALA A 21 5.39 -8.01 -7.24
C ALA A 21 6.86 -8.01 -6.77
N ASP A 22 7.65 -7.05 -7.27
CA ASP A 22 9.07 -6.88 -6.91
C ASP A 22 9.28 -6.15 -5.57
N VAL A 23 8.19 -5.90 -4.84
CA VAL A 23 8.19 -5.12 -3.59
C VAL A 23 7.60 -5.93 -2.43
N GLY A 24 8.04 -5.60 -1.21
CA GLY A 24 7.52 -6.17 0.02
C GLY A 24 6.24 -5.48 0.52
N ALA A 25 5.62 -6.05 1.55
CA ALA A 25 4.37 -5.55 2.14
C ALA A 25 4.47 -4.09 2.61
N ALA A 26 5.57 -3.72 3.29
CA ALA A 26 5.79 -2.36 3.76
C ALA A 26 5.89 -1.35 2.61
N ASP A 27 6.74 -1.62 1.62
CA ASP A 27 6.91 -0.78 0.44
C ASP A 27 5.59 -0.64 -0.35
N PHE A 28 4.89 -1.76 -0.57
CA PHE A 28 3.63 -1.78 -1.29
C PHE A 28 2.54 -0.95 -0.60
N HIS A 29 2.39 -1.10 0.72
CA HIS A 29 1.46 -0.26 1.50
C HIS A 29 1.88 1.21 1.48
N GLY A 30 3.18 1.50 1.59
CA GLY A 30 3.71 2.85 1.42
C GLY A 30 3.30 3.44 0.06
N SER A 31 3.56 2.71 -1.01
CA SER A 31 3.22 3.08 -2.39
C SER A 31 1.74 3.37 -2.57
N LEU A 32 0.86 2.55 -1.97
CA LEU A 32 -0.58 2.78 -1.97
C LEU A 32 -0.95 4.08 -1.23
N CYS A 33 -0.46 4.27 -0.01
CA CYS A 33 -0.75 5.48 0.78
C CYS A 33 -0.22 6.75 0.08
N GLY A 34 0.95 6.66 -0.55
CA GLY A 34 1.51 7.74 -1.36
C GLY A 34 0.66 8.04 -2.59
N PHE A 35 0.21 7.01 -3.30
CA PHE A 35 -0.68 7.12 -4.45
C PHE A 35 -2.00 7.84 -4.08
N LEU A 36 -2.65 7.42 -2.99
CA LEU A 36 -3.86 8.06 -2.47
C LEU A 36 -3.60 9.51 -2.07
N SER A 37 -2.51 9.77 -1.34
CA SER A 37 -2.10 11.13 -0.94
C SER A 37 -1.81 12.04 -2.13
N GLY A 38 -1.33 11.48 -3.24
CA GLY A 38 -1.07 12.19 -4.49
C GLY A 38 -2.31 12.50 -5.32
N GLY A 39 -3.51 12.04 -4.89
CA GLY A 39 -4.78 12.22 -5.60
C GLY A 39 -5.18 11.05 -6.50
N GLY A 40 -4.43 9.95 -6.47
CA GLY A 40 -4.78 8.72 -7.18
C GLY A 40 -6.03 8.06 -6.59
N GLN A 41 -6.84 7.41 -7.42
CA GLN A 41 -8.10 6.79 -6.98
C GLN A 41 -8.30 5.40 -7.57
N GLY A 42 -8.88 4.50 -6.77
CA GLY A 42 -9.28 3.17 -7.21
C GLY A 42 -8.13 2.16 -7.34
N LEU A 43 -8.44 0.91 -6.98
CA LEU A 43 -7.48 -0.19 -6.96
C LEU A 43 -6.88 -0.49 -8.34
N GLU A 44 -7.70 -0.48 -9.40
CA GLU A 44 -7.22 -0.81 -10.75
C GLU A 44 -6.18 0.20 -11.26
N GLN A 45 -6.38 1.50 -10.98
CA GLN A 45 -5.42 2.54 -11.35
C GLN A 45 -4.10 2.34 -10.60
N PHE A 46 -4.17 2.07 -9.28
CA PHE A 46 -2.98 1.80 -8.48
C PHE A 46 -2.20 0.58 -8.99
N LEU A 47 -2.89 -0.55 -9.25
CA LEU A 47 -2.25 -1.76 -9.75
C LEU A 47 -1.62 -1.54 -11.13
N LEU A 48 -2.28 -0.80 -12.02
CA LEU A 48 -1.71 -0.43 -13.32
C LEU A 48 -0.45 0.43 -13.13
N ALA A 49 -0.48 1.43 -12.23
CA ALA A 49 0.67 2.29 -11.94
C ALA A 49 1.86 1.49 -11.36
N MET A 50 1.58 0.41 -10.63
CA MET A 50 2.57 -0.54 -10.11
C MET A 50 3.03 -1.58 -11.14
N SER A 51 2.53 -1.54 -12.39
CA SER A 51 2.77 -2.58 -13.42
C SER A 51 2.32 -3.98 -12.98
N LEU A 52 1.25 -4.03 -12.19
CA LEU A 52 0.60 -5.23 -11.67
C LEU A 52 -0.78 -5.44 -12.32
N ASP A 53 -1.08 -4.86 -13.47
CA ASP A 53 -2.37 -5.00 -14.15
C ASP A 53 -2.71 -6.46 -14.56
N GLN A 54 -1.74 -7.38 -14.48
CA GLN A 54 -1.95 -8.83 -14.66
C GLN A 54 -2.35 -9.61 -13.38
N VAL A 55 -2.72 -8.92 -12.30
CA VAL A 55 -3.24 -9.50 -11.03
C VAL A 55 -4.35 -10.56 -11.25
N GLY A 56 -5.06 -10.53 -12.39
CA GLY A 56 -6.06 -11.53 -12.77
C GLY A 56 -5.55 -12.99 -12.80
N GLN A 57 -4.23 -13.20 -12.88
CA GLN A 57 -3.61 -14.54 -12.86
C GLN A 57 -3.34 -15.09 -11.45
N ALA A 58 -3.33 -14.25 -10.41
CA ALA A 58 -3.15 -14.72 -9.04
C ALA A 58 -4.40 -15.42 -8.51
N ASP A 59 -4.27 -16.14 -7.40
CA ASP A 59 -5.40 -16.79 -6.76
C ASP A 59 -6.37 -15.77 -6.11
N ALA A 60 -7.58 -16.22 -5.80
CA ALA A 60 -8.64 -15.35 -5.28
C ALA A 60 -8.31 -14.76 -3.89
N GLN A 61 -7.53 -15.47 -3.06
CA GLN A 61 -7.16 -15.01 -1.73
C GLN A 61 -6.13 -13.88 -1.82
N SER A 62 -5.11 -14.02 -2.66
CA SER A 62 -4.11 -12.95 -2.89
C SER A 62 -4.76 -11.66 -3.38
N ARG A 63 -5.71 -11.76 -4.32
CA ARG A 63 -6.49 -10.60 -4.78
C ARG A 63 -7.36 -9.98 -3.68
N ALA A 64 -7.95 -10.82 -2.84
CA ALA A 64 -8.79 -10.35 -1.73
C ALA A 64 -7.97 -9.56 -0.70
N LEU A 65 -6.76 -10.01 -0.38
CA LEU A 65 -5.84 -9.33 0.55
C LEU A 65 -5.41 -7.95 0.01
N VAL A 66 -5.03 -7.87 -1.27
CA VAL A 66 -4.69 -6.58 -1.91
C VAL A 66 -5.90 -5.64 -1.94
N GLY A 67 -7.09 -6.17 -2.26
CA GLY A 67 -8.32 -5.38 -2.23
C GLY A 67 -8.71 -4.93 -0.82
N GLN A 68 -8.45 -5.74 0.21
CA GLN A 68 -8.63 -5.36 1.61
C GLN A 68 -7.69 -4.24 1.99
N LEU A 69 -6.40 -4.35 1.64
CA LEU A 69 -5.40 -3.30 1.88
C LEU A 69 -5.87 -1.98 1.27
N PHE A 70 -6.30 -1.98 0.00
CA PHE A 70 -6.81 -0.78 -0.65
C PHE A 70 -7.94 -0.11 0.15
N ARG A 71 -9.00 -0.86 0.46
CA ARG A 71 -10.16 -0.30 1.17
C ARG A 71 -9.81 0.22 2.56
N SER A 72 -8.99 -0.53 3.31
CA SER A 72 -8.57 -0.12 4.66
C SER A 72 -7.67 1.11 4.64
N SER A 73 -6.71 1.20 3.71
CA SER A 73 -5.85 2.38 3.59
C SER A 73 -6.64 3.61 3.13
N ASP A 74 -7.54 3.47 2.15
CA ASP A 74 -8.41 4.55 1.67
C ASP A 74 -9.27 5.12 2.80
N GLU A 75 -9.95 4.25 3.55
CA GLU A 75 -10.77 4.66 4.69
C GLU A 75 -9.96 5.27 5.85
N GLN A 76 -8.79 4.69 6.19
CA GLN A 76 -7.98 5.19 7.31
C GLN A 76 -7.29 6.52 7.01
N MET A 77 -6.97 6.80 5.74
CA MET A 77 -6.33 8.05 5.32
C MET A 77 -7.32 9.23 5.31
N ASP A 78 -8.60 8.96 5.11
CA ASP A 78 -9.69 9.96 5.17
C ASP A 78 -10.32 10.09 6.57
N ASP A 79 -9.89 9.29 7.56
CA ASP A 79 -10.49 9.25 8.90
C ASP A 79 -9.91 10.29 9.87
N ASP A 80 -10.80 11.14 10.42
CA ASP A 80 -10.48 12.17 11.42
C ASP A 80 -10.05 11.61 12.78
N SER A 81 -10.20 10.29 13.02
CA SER A 81 -9.81 9.66 14.28
C SER A 81 -8.30 9.43 14.42
N PHE A 82 -7.52 9.74 13.37
CA PHE A 82 -6.06 9.51 13.31
C PHE A 82 -5.67 8.04 13.57
N ALA A 83 -6.51 7.09 13.14
CA ALA A 83 -6.28 5.65 13.31
C ALA A 83 -5.22 5.07 12.36
N PHE A 84 -4.80 5.82 11.34
CA PHE A 84 -3.81 5.40 10.37
C PHE A 84 -2.48 5.02 11.02
N SER A 85 -1.92 3.88 10.60
CA SER A 85 -0.56 3.47 10.94
C SER A 85 0.09 2.76 9.75
N PRO A 86 1.40 2.96 9.52
CA PRO A 86 2.16 2.14 8.59
C PRO A 86 2.03 0.65 8.90
N LEU A 87 1.76 -0.16 7.86
CA LEU A 87 1.79 -1.62 7.93
C LEU A 87 3.26 -2.08 8.03
N LEU A 88 3.63 -2.59 9.20
CA LEU A 88 4.99 -2.99 9.56
C LEU A 88 4.97 -4.39 10.19
N PRO A 89 6.12 -5.08 10.28
CA PRO A 89 6.23 -6.32 11.03
C PRO A 89 5.81 -6.12 12.50
N GLU A 90 5.28 -7.19 13.08
CA GLU A 90 4.84 -7.24 14.48
C GLU A 90 5.93 -6.81 15.48
N MET A 91 5.49 -6.33 16.63
CA MET A 91 6.36 -5.74 17.66
C MET A 91 7.37 -6.73 18.27
N ASP A 92 7.11 -8.04 18.16
CA ASP A 92 7.99 -9.11 18.62
C ASP A 92 9.15 -9.42 17.64
N ARG A 93 9.11 -8.87 16.42
CA ARG A 93 10.20 -8.96 15.44
C ARG A 93 11.40 -8.11 15.86
N PRO A 94 12.63 -8.50 15.46
CA PRO A 94 13.83 -7.72 15.74
C PRO A 94 13.70 -6.25 15.29
N LEU A 95 14.19 -5.32 16.13
CA LEU A 95 14.13 -3.88 15.82
C LEU A 95 14.72 -3.55 14.45
N ALA A 96 15.83 -4.19 14.08
CA ALA A 96 16.48 -4.00 12.78
C ALA A 96 15.53 -4.31 11.61
N GLU A 97 14.75 -5.41 11.70
CA GLU A 97 13.77 -5.77 10.66
C GLU A 97 12.65 -4.73 10.57
N ARG A 98 12.15 -4.25 11.71
CA ARG A 98 11.09 -3.24 11.77
C ARG A 98 11.55 -1.88 11.24
N THR A 99 12.80 -1.49 11.52
CA THR A 99 13.39 -0.26 10.99
C THR A 99 13.64 -0.36 9.49
N GLU A 100 14.09 -1.51 8.99
CA GLU A 100 14.22 -1.74 7.55
C GLU A 100 12.85 -1.67 6.85
N ALA A 101 11.83 -2.32 7.40
CA ALA A 101 10.47 -2.23 6.87
C ALA A 101 9.93 -0.79 6.90
N LEU A 102 10.23 -0.01 7.95
CA LEU A 102 9.85 1.40 7.99
C LEU A 102 10.55 2.22 6.91
N LEU A 103 11.84 1.96 6.65
CA LEU A 103 12.57 2.59 5.55
C LEU A 103 11.92 2.27 4.20
N GLN A 104 11.60 0.99 3.96
CA GLN A 104 10.90 0.53 2.76
C GLN A 104 9.51 1.20 2.63
N TRP A 105 8.76 1.30 3.72
CA TRP A 105 7.47 1.99 3.73
C TRP A 105 7.61 3.46 3.30
N CYS A 106 8.61 4.18 3.83
CA CYS A 106 8.89 5.55 3.43
C CYS A 106 9.29 5.67 1.95
N GLN A 107 10.09 4.74 1.44
CA GLN A 107 10.48 4.71 0.02
C GLN A 107 9.27 4.50 -0.88
N GLY A 108 8.43 3.51 -0.55
CA GLY A 108 7.16 3.28 -1.22
C GLY A 108 6.28 4.51 -1.20
N PHE A 109 6.07 5.15 -0.04
CA PHE A 109 5.25 6.36 0.09
C PHE A 109 5.69 7.49 -0.83
N VAL A 110 7.00 7.80 -0.84
CA VAL A 110 7.53 8.84 -1.73
C VAL A 110 7.39 8.45 -3.20
N GLY A 111 7.64 7.19 -3.55
CA GLY A 111 7.43 6.68 -4.92
C GLY A 111 5.97 6.78 -5.35
N GLY A 112 5.04 6.43 -4.45
CA GLY A 112 3.60 6.46 -4.66
C GLY A 112 3.03 7.84 -4.95
N LEU A 113 3.56 8.90 -4.31
CA LEU A 113 3.13 10.28 -4.59
C LEU A 113 3.21 10.62 -6.09
N GLY A 114 4.30 10.20 -6.75
CA GLY A 114 4.49 10.39 -8.19
C GLY A 114 3.47 9.62 -9.04
N LEU A 115 3.02 8.45 -8.56
CA LEU A 115 2.01 7.63 -9.24
C LEU A 115 0.60 8.24 -9.14
N GLY A 116 0.31 8.94 -8.03
CA GLY A 116 -0.98 9.56 -7.76
C GLY A 116 -1.27 10.82 -8.58
N GLY A 117 -0.26 11.36 -9.28
CA GLY A 117 -0.40 12.60 -10.07
C GLY A 117 0.13 13.86 -9.37
N PHE A 118 0.81 13.74 -8.22
CA PHE A 118 1.42 14.85 -7.48
C PHE A 118 2.43 15.67 -8.32
N ALA A 119 2.90 15.14 -9.46
CA ALA A 119 3.85 15.81 -10.34
C ALA A 119 3.27 16.96 -11.20
N ASP A 120 1.96 17.25 -11.13
CA ASP A 120 1.32 18.27 -11.98
C ASP A 120 1.14 19.64 -11.29
N GLU A 121 2.07 20.03 -10.42
CA GLU A 121 2.21 21.40 -9.88
C GLU A 121 2.86 22.36 -10.90
N LYS A 122 2.56 22.18 -12.20
CA LYS A 122 2.80 23.17 -13.26
C LYS A 122 1.53 23.93 -13.66
N LEU A 123 0.42 23.75 -12.95
CA LEU A 123 -0.86 24.41 -13.21
C LEU A 123 -1.20 25.58 -12.28
N LEU A 124 -0.26 26.01 -11.42
CA LEU A 124 -0.43 27.19 -10.56
C LEU A 124 0.55 28.34 -10.89
N SER A 125 1.09 28.38 -12.11
CA SER A 125 1.81 29.56 -12.65
C SER A 125 1.03 30.24 -13.76
#